data_AF-A0A6P5YRC2-F1
#
_entry.id   AF-A0A6P5YRC2-F1
#
_cell.length_a   1.000
_cell.length_b   1.000
_cell.length_c   1.000
_cell.angle_alpha   90.00
_cell.angle_beta   90.00
_cell.angle_gamma   90.00
#
_symmetry.space_group_name_H-M   'P 1'
#
loop_
_entity.id
_entity.type
_entity.pdbx_description
1 polymer ?
#
loop_
_entity_poly.entity_id
_entity_poly.type
_entity_poly.pdbx_seq_one_letter_code
_entity_poly.pdbx_strand_id
1 'polypeptide(L)'
;MEDERRDFISSLPQDILKRIISVLPLAEAVRTSAFSTMWRSLWVPVLLTSYQEAKRELEEIICLLSKSYDSHQVWKLCLSHLDSKKVASETKDEVTVLATKGVEQELHMEFSKREKEAKNFKLKLKPTSPASQALSFSSLKMLRVRSVNYHGKDLISALFSSSKFLESLELENCSGLQSLDIGANDHLQCLKLLDCPDMVNISISARNLRSFLYQGVLPQIQLKNALDLVEVMLDLRNGFCSSEFDCEDVISFLTSLKEIKILTISSWLLEWLCTGGVIFSRLEFRFSKLKELSWMDSGMNKIKRDSLACFLNICPTLEKLLIKIDPDLNSIPCPFFHQYWHEPHLWMDDVTVKSNTSQLEHLKIVEFRGYRSEEDQLLLMELLLEKANMLKSITVTSPENHSWEVAKIPRRQQKQTLSTSNQHKRNAVFSLFKAFFIGFFGETNVVFYPEKAGICNLGFWY
;
A
#
# COMPACT_ATOMS: atom_id res chain seq x y z
N MET A 1 -31.72 35.95 -23.81
CA MET A 1 -32.09 34.52 -23.78
C MET A 1 -30.79 33.77 -23.72
N GLU A 2 -30.36 33.46 -22.49
CA GLU A 2 -29.19 32.60 -22.29
C GLU A 2 -29.58 31.19 -22.73
N ASP A 3 -28.80 30.65 -23.66
CA ASP A 3 -28.92 29.31 -24.17
C ASP A 3 -28.55 28.35 -23.02
N GLU A 4 -29.54 27.97 -22.20
CA GLU A 4 -29.40 26.90 -21.23
C GLU A 4 -28.91 25.67 -22.00
N ARG A 5 -27.63 25.32 -21.83
CA ARG A 5 -27.04 24.10 -22.39
C ARG A 5 -27.86 22.92 -21.89
N ARG A 6 -28.86 22.50 -22.68
CA ARG A 6 -29.76 21.42 -22.33
C ARG A 6 -28.94 20.18 -22.07
N ASP A 7 -29.07 19.62 -20.87
CA ASP A 7 -28.44 18.36 -20.51
C ASP A 7 -29.17 17.21 -21.20
N PHE A 8 -28.78 16.97 -22.47
CA PHE A 8 -29.34 15.91 -23.30
C PHE A 8 -29.11 14.52 -22.71
N ILE A 9 -28.01 14.34 -21.96
CA ILE A 9 -27.71 13.03 -21.39
C ILE A 9 -28.64 12.75 -20.21
N SER A 10 -28.86 13.70 -19.30
CA SER A 10 -29.84 13.54 -18.20
C SER A 10 -31.30 13.41 -18.69
N SER A 11 -31.60 13.79 -19.94
CA SER A 11 -32.92 13.60 -20.55
C SER A 11 -33.19 12.19 -21.09
N LEU A 12 -32.17 11.33 -21.12
CA LEU A 12 -32.32 9.94 -21.58
C LEU A 12 -33.16 9.11 -20.60
N PRO A 13 -33.89 8.08 -21.11
CA PRO A 13 -34.59 7.13 -20.26
C PRO A 13 -33.68 6.49 -19.21
N GLN A 14 -34.25 6.21 -18.03
CA GLN A 14 -33.52 5.68 -16.88
C GLN A 14 -32.76 4.39 -17.20
N ASP A 15 -33.30 3.54 -18.06
CA ASP A 15 -32.66 2.28 -18.47
C ASP A 15 -31.40 2.50 -19.32
N ILE A 16 -31.39 3.56 -20.14
CA ILE A 16 -30.20 3.95 -20.90
C ILE A 16 -29.15 4.52 -19.95
N LEU A 17 -29.55 5.34 -18.98
CA LEU A 17 -28.64 5.87 -17.96
C LEU A 17 -28.01 4.74 -17.13
N LYS A 18 -28.80 3.74 -16.71
CA LYS A 18 -28.30 2.53 -16.03
C LYS A 18 -27.33 1.75 -16.91
N ARG A 19 -27.59 1.67 -18.22
CA ARG A 19 -26.68 1.03 -19.18
C ARG A 19 -25.36 1.79 -19.31
N ILE A 20 -25.39 3.13 -19.36
CA ILE A 20 -24.18 3.97 -19.37
C ILE A 20 -23.39 3.74 -18.08
N ILE A 21 -24.06 3.77 -16.93
CA ILE A 21 -23.42 3.49 -15.64
C ILE A 21 -22.82 2.08 -15.60
N SER A 22 -23.49 1.08 -16.18
CA SER A 22 -23.03 -0.32 -16.18
C SER A 22 -21.73 -0.58 -16.96
N VAL A 23 -21.28 0.35 -17.81
CA VAL A 23 -20.03 0.19 -18.56
C VAL A 23 -18.86 0.99 -17.96
N LEU A 24 -19.11 1.73 -16.89
CA LEU A 24 -18.09 2.51 -16.18
C LEU A 24 -17.52 1.69 -15.02
N PRO A 25 -16.21 1.82 -14.69
CA PRO A 25 -15.68 1.34 -13.42
C PRO A 25 -16.47 1.95 -12.25
N LEU A 26 -16.68 1.21 -11.16
CA LEU A 26 -17.57 1.64 -10.07
C LEU A 26 -17.22 3.03 -9.50
N ALA A 27 -15.93 3.35 -9.39
CA ALA A 27 -15.49 4.66 -8.92
C ALA A 27 -15.94 5.81 -9.84
N GLU A 28 -15.92 5.62 -11.16
CA GLU A 28 -16.39 6.59 -12.14
C GLU A 28 -17.91 6.62 -12.21
N ALA A 29 -18.52 5.44 -12.13
CA ALA A 29 -19.95 5.27 -12.07
C ALA A 29 -20.56 6.08 -10.91
N VAL A 30 -20.01 5.99 -9.70
CA VAL A 30 -20.48 6.76 -8.54
C VAL A 30 -20.32 8.27 -8.75
N ARG A 31 -19.25 8.73 -9.43
CA ARG A 31 -19.04 10.17 -9.73
C ARG A 31 -20.15 10.76 -10.61
N THR A 32 -20.82 9.94 -11.43
CA THR A 32 -21.95 10.41 -12.24
C THR A 32 -23.09 11.00 -11.40
N SER A 33 -23.22 10.60 -10.13
CA SER A 33 -24.20 11.17 -9.19
C SER A 33 -24.06 12.68 -8.95
N ALA A 34 -22.92 13.27 -9.34
CA ALA A 34 -22.66 14.70 -9.29
C ALA A 34 -23.21 15.47 -10.51
N PHE A 35 -23.53 14.80 -11.62
CA PHE A 35 -23.95 15.46 -12.87
C PHE A 35 -25.34 16.10 -12.75
N SER A 36 -26.31 15.40 -12.18
CA SER A 36 -27.65 15.96 -11.92
C SER A 36 -28.41 15.17 -10.86
N THR A 37 -29.58 15.68 -10.45
CA THR A 37 -30.49 14.98 -9.52
C THR A 37 -30.98 13.64 -10.09
N MET A 38 -31.13 13.55 -11.42
CA MET A 38 -31.52 12.32 -12.10
C MET A 38 -30.46 11.23 -11.92
N TRP A 39 -29.19 11.55 -12.21
CA TRP A 39 -28.08 10.61 -12.02
C TRP A 39 -27.91 10.21 -10.57
N ARG A 40 -28.09 11.14 -9.63
CA ARG A 40 -28.07 10.85 -8.19
C ARG A 40 -29.15 9.85 -7.78
N SER A 41 -30.35 9.92 -8.38
CA SER A 41 -31.46 9.01 -8.08
C SER A 41 -31.16 7.54 -8.43
N LEU A 42 -30.23 7.29 -9.35
CA LEU A 42 -29.80 5.94 -9.76
C LEU A 42 -29.00 5.21 -8.68
N TRP A 43 -28.48 5.94 -7.69
CA TRP A 43 -27.64 5.43 -6.60
C TRP A 43 -28.38 5.35 -5.26
N VAL A 44 -29.71 5.56 -5.26
CA VAL A 44 -30.51 5.44 -4.04
C VAL A 44 -30.46 3.99 -3.55
N PRO A 45 -30.01 3.73 -2.31
CA PRO A 45 -29.88 2.37 -1.82
C PRO A 45 -31.23 1.67 -1.69
N VAL A 46 -31.29 0.41 -2.10
CA VAL A 46 -32.40 -0.48 -1.76
C VAL A 46 -32.26 -0.87 -0.29
N LEU A 47 -33.21 -0.45 0.56
CA LEU A 47 -33.22 -0.81 1.97
C LEU A 47 -33.63 -2.28 2.14
N LEU A 48 -32.82 -3.02 2.89
CA LEU A 48 -33.10 -4.40 3.28
C LEU A 48 -33.01 -4.49 4.81
N THR A 49 -34.17 -4.68 5.43
CA THR A 49 -34.30 -5.00 6.86
C THR A 49 -34.71 -6.46 6.97
N SER A 50 -33.89 -7.30 7.59
CA SER A 50 -34.31 -8.66 7.96
C SER A 50 -34.52 -8.71 9.47
N TYR A 51 -35.66 -9.26 9.88
CA TYR A 51 -36.03 -9.44 11.29
C TYR A 51 -35.97 -10.92 11.70
N GLN A 52 -35.20 -11.73 10.98
CA GLN A 52 -35.13 -13.18 11.16
C GLN A 52 -33.99 -13.62 12.08
N GLU A 53 -33.94 -14.93 12.37
CA GLU A 53 -32.78 -15.57 13.01
C GLU A 53 -31.50 -15.25 12.22
N ALA A 54 -30.45 -14.81 12.92
CA ALA A 54 -29.26 -14.20 12.33
C ALA A 54 -28.57 -15.06 11.25
N LYS A 55 -28.63 -16.39 11.36
CA LYS A 55 -28.09 -17.29 10.32
C LYS A 55 -28.89 -17.23 9.02
N ARG A 56 -30.23 -17.24 9.09
CA ARG A 56 -31.09 -17.14 7.90
C ARG A 56 -30.99 -15.77 7.24
N GLU A 57 -30.89 -14.72 8.04
CA GLU A 57 -30.61 -13.37 7.56
C GLU A 57 -29.32 -13.30 6.74
N LEU A 58 -28.22 -13.89 7.24
CA LEU A 58 -26.96 -13.96 6.48
C LEU A 58 -27.12 -14.72 5.17
N GLU A 59 -27.82 -15.86 5.18
CA GLU A 59 -28.07 -16.69 4.00
C GLU A 59 -28.91 -15.93 2.94
N GLU A 60 -29.92 -15.17 3.36
CA GLU A 60 -30.74 -14.33 2.49
C GLU A 60 -29.92 -13.18 1.89
N ILE A 61 -29.13 -12.47 2.70
CA ILE A 61 -28.26 -11.38 2.23
C ILE A 61 -27.24 -11.90 1.22
N ILE A 62 -26.61 -13.04 1.53
CA ILE A 62 -25.67 -13.71 0.63
C ILE A 62 -26.36 -14.09 -0.68
N CYS A 63 -27.55 -14.70 -0.63
CA CYS A 63 -28.32 -15.05 -1.81
C CYS A 63 -28.62 -13.82 -2.67
N LEU A 64 -29.06 -12.71 -2.07
CA LEU A 64 -29.36 -11.46 -2.77
C LEU A 64 -28.13 -10.86 -3.46
N LEU A 65 -27.01 -10.78 -2.73
CA LEU A 65 -25.75 -10.26 -3.25
C LEU A 65 -25.15 -11.18 -4.32
N SER A 66 -25.43 -12.48 -4.27
CA SER A 66 -24.94 -13.46 -5.25
C SER A 66 -25.63 -13.36 -6.62
N LYS A 67 -26.86 -12.84 -6.69
CA LYS A 67 -27.60 -12.68 -7.95
C LYS A 67 -26.85 -11.79 -8.95
N SER A 68 -26.85 -12.18 -10.22
CA SER A 68 -26.29 -11.37 -11.30
C SER A 68 -27.20 -10.18 -11.61
N TYR A 69 -26.60 -9.02 -11.88
CA TYR A 69 -27.34 -7.81 -12.27
C TYR A 69 -26.62 -7.16 -13.46
N ASP A 70 -27.40 -6.62 -14.40
CA ASP A 70 -26.90 -5.98 -15.62
C ASP A 70 -26.42 -4.53 -15.39
N SER A 71 -26.50 -4.04 -14.15
CA SER A 71 -26.10 -2.69 -13.76
C SER A 71 -25.55 -2.67 -12.33
N HIS A 72 -24.82 -1.60 -12.00
CA HIS A 72 -24.45 -1.27 -10.63
C HIS A 72 -25.68 -1.25 -9.71
N GLN A 73 -25.55 -1.80 -8.52
CA GLN A 73 -26.59 -1.78 -7.50
C GLN A 73 -26.02 -1.43 -6.14
N VAL A 74 -26.78 -0.61 -5.41
CA VAL A 74 -26.48 -0.21 -4.05
C VAL A 74 -27.59 -0.72 -3.13
N TRP A 75 -27.19 -1.42 -2.07
CA TRP A 75 -28.07 -1.87 -1.02
C TRP A 75 -27.67 -1.21 0.30
N LYS A 76 -28.68 -0.90 1.10
CA LYS A 76 -28.51 -0.54 2.51
C LYS A 76 -29.04 -1.70 3.33
N LEU A 77 -28.12 -2.49 3.86
CA LEU A 77 -28.40 -3.65 4.70
C LEU A 77 -28.47 -3.19 6.16
N CYS A 78 -29.53 -3.54 6.86
CA CYS A 78 -29.66 -3.34 8.29
C CYS A 78 -29.55 -4.70 8.98
N LEU A 79 -28.42 -4.94 9.63
CA LEU A 79 -28.16 -6.18 10.35
C LEU A 79 -28.64 -6.04 11.79
N SER A 80 -29.60 -6.87 12.19
CA SER A 80 -30.11 -6.91 13.56
C SER A 80 -29.67 -8.20 14.26
N HIS A 81 -28.85 -8.07 15.30
CA HIS A 81 -28.65 -9.12 16.32
C HIS A 81 -27.92 -10.43 15.91
N LEU A 82 -26.62 -10.38 15.58
CA LEU A 82 -25.79 -11.58 15.36
C LEU A 82 -25.31 -12.32 16.64
N ASP A 83 -25.60 -11.80 17.85
CA ASP A 83 -25.20 -12.44 19.11
C ASP A 83 -26.33 -12.33 20.17
N SER A 84 -27.29 -13.24 20.15
CA SER A 84 -28.35 -13.33 21.18
C SER A 84 -27.95 -14.26 22.32
N LYS A 85 -27.17 -13.71 23.27
CA LYS A 85 -27.21 -14.13 24.68
C LYS A 85 -26.92 -12.92 25.58
N LYS A 86 -27.83 -11.94 25.62
CA LYS A 86 -28.10 -11.17 26.85
C LYS A 86 -29.34 -10.29 26.73
N VAL A 87 -29.91 -10.09 27.90
CA VAL A 87 -31.23 -9.59 28.26
C VAL A 87 -31.47 -8.16 27.78
N ALA A 88 -32.75 -7.86 27.56
CA ALA A 88 -33.32 -6.56 27.26
C ALA A 88 -32.92 -5.49 28.29
N SER A 89 -31.92 -4.68 27.96
CA SER A 89 -31.86 -3.26 28.32
C SER A 89 -30.67 -2.60 27.61
N GLU A 90 -30.94 -1.43 27.02
CA GLU A 90 -30.00 -0.43 26.48
C GLU A 90 -29.61 -0.55 24.99
N THR A 91 -30.19 0.38 24.22
CA THR A 91 -29.91 0.79 22.83
C THR A 91 -29.85 -0.31 21.76
N LYS A 92 -30.83 -0.30 20.83
CA LYS A 92 -30.83 -1.11 19.61
C LYS A 92 -29.53 -0.89 18.82
N ASP A 93 -28.59 -1.81 18.98
CA ASP A 93 -27.32 -1.83 18.27
C ASP A 93 -27.50 -2.39 16.84
N GLU A 94 -28.29 -1.71 15.99
CA GLU A 94 -28.52 -2.06 14.57
C GLU A 94 -27.34 -1.62 13.68
N VAL A 95 -26.65 -2.54 13.02
CA VAL A 95 -25.51 -2.19 12.15
C VAL A 95 -26.02 -1.94 10.74
N THR A 96 -25.76 -0.75 10.23
CA THR A 96 -26.05 -0.42 8.84
C THR A 96 -24.83 -0.68 7.98
N VAL A 97 -25.01 -1.39 6.88
CA VAL A 97 -23.98 -1.66 5.88
C VAL A 97 -24.46 -1.16 4.53
N LEU A 98 -23.68 -0.29 3.90
CA LEU A 98 -23.89 0.09 2.51
C LEU A 98 -23.09 -0.89 1.63
N ALA A 99 -23.78 -1.72 0.86
CA ALA A 99 -23.17 -2.65 -0.08
C ALA A 99 -23.36 -2.14 -1.50
N THR A 100 -22.30 -2.04 -2.28
CA THR A 100 -22.34 -1.66 -3.70
C THR A 100 -21.69 -2.76 -4.51
N LYS A 101 -22.43 -3.33 -5.47
CA LYS A 101 -21.90 -4.34 -6.39
C LYS A 101 -21.58 -3.69 -7.72
N GLY A 102 -20.33 -3.83 -8.15
CA GLY A 102 -19.88 -3.44 -9.47
C GLY A 102 -20.20 -4.48 -10.53
N VAL A 103 -20.14 -4.06 -11.79
CA VAL A 103 -20.29 -4.96 -12.95
C VAL A 103 -19.08 -5.91 -13.12
N GLU A 104 -17.91 -5.53 -12.63
CA GLU A 104 -16.67 -6.32 -12.72
C GLU A 104 -16.47 -7.27 -11.56
N GLN A 105 -17.54 -7.91 -11.07
CA GLN A 105 -17.40 -8.95 -10.03
C GLN A 105 -16.79 -8.43 -8.72
N GLU A 106 -16.94 -7.13 -8.47
CA GLU A 106 -16.50 -6.43 -7.26
C GLU A 106 -17.68 -6.15 -6.31
N LEU A 107 -17.43 -6.27 -5.01
CA LEU A 107 -18.37 -5.94 -3.96
C LEU A 107 -17.69 -5.02 -2.95
N HIS A 108 -18.21 -3.81 -2.82
CA HIS A 108 -17.77 -2.81 -1.86
C HIS A 108 -18.77 -2.77 -0.71
N MET A 109 -18.30 -2.90 0.52
CA MET A 109 -19.14 -2.82 1.71
C MET A 109 -18.60 -1.79 2.67
N GLU A 110 -19.42 -0.82 3.06
CA GLU A 110 -19.08 0.19 4.05
C GLU A 110 -19.98 0.05 5.27
N PHE A 111 -19.38 -0.27 6.41
CA PHE A 111 -20.08 -0.41 7.67
C PHE A 111 -20.16 0.95 8.36
N SER A 112 -21.32 1.25 8.94
CA SER A 112 -21.51 2.48 9.72
C SER A 112 -20.54 2.51 10.92
N LYS A 113 -19.71 3.56 10.99
CA LYS A 113 -18.87 3.83 12.16
C LYS A 113 -19.77 4.11 13.36
N ARG A 114 -19.57 3.40 14.48
CA ARG A 114 -20.17 3.77 15.76
C ARG A 114 -19.11 4.39 16.64
N GLU A 115 -19.47 5.48 17.30
CA GLU A 115 -18.59 6.23 18.21
C GLU A 115 -18.39 5.56 19.57
N LYS A 116 -19.23 4.57 19.93
CA LYS A 116 -19.12 3.84 21.21
C LYS A 116 -18.15 2.67 21.09
N GLU A 117 -17.17 2.65 22.00
CA GLU A 117 -16.18 1.60 22.32
C GLU A 117 -16.16 0.42 21.33
N ALA A 118 -15.25 0.47 20.36
CA ALA A 118 -15.05 -0.61 19.40
C ALA A 118 -14.71 -1.90 20.15
N LYS A 119 -15.66 -2.85 20.18
CA LYS A 119 -15.42 -4.18 20.73
C LYS A 119 -14.34 -4.87 19.90
N ASN A 120 -13.29 -5.33 20.58
CA ASN A 120 -12.23 -6.11 19.95
C ASN A 120 -12.77 -7.42 19.36
N PHE A 121 -12.31 -7.76 18.16
CA PHE A 121 -12.70 -8.98 17.45
C PHE A 121 -11.56 -9.60 16.65
N LYS A 122 -11.76 -10.86 16.29
CA LYS A 122 -10.85 -11.64 15.44
C LYS A 122 -11.63 -12.10 14.22
N LEU A 123 -11.03 -11.98 13.04
CA LEU A 123 -11.63 -12.38 11.78
C LEU A 123 -10.94 -13.65 11.28
N LYS A 124 -11.70 -14.75 11.23
CA LYS A 124 -11.22 -16.05 10.73
C LYS A 124 -11.90 -16.34 9.40
N LEU A 125 -11.12 -16.27 8.32
CA LEU A 125 -11.58 -16.45 6.96
C LEU A 125 -11.11 -17.83 6.48
N LYS A 126 -12.04 -18.78 6.40
CA LYS A 126 -11.77 -20.13 5.89
C LYS A 126 -12.67 -20.39 4.69
N PRO A 127 -12.16 -20.96 3.60
CA PRO A 127 -13.03 -21.38 2.50
C PRO A 127 -13.99 -22.47 2.98
N THR A 128 -15.22 -22.45 2.47
CA THR A 128 -16.22 -23.47 2.84
C THR A 128 -15.77 -24.85 2.37
N SER A 129 -15.89 -25.86 3.23
CA SER A 129 -15.73 -27.26 2.81
C SER A 129 -16.75 -27.59 1.70
N PRO A 130 -16.41 -28.45 0.72
CA PRO A 130 -17.26 -28.77 -0.44
C PRO A 130 -18.66 -29.36 -0.12
N ALA A 131 -18.96 -29.66 1.14
CA ALA A 131 -20.23 -30.24 1.59
C ALA A 131 -21.40 -29.23 1.75
N SER A 132 -21.14 -27.93 1.92
CA SER A 132 -22.22 -26.91 2.05
C SER A 132 -22.49 -26.24 0.70
N GLN A 133 -23.33 -26.86 -0.12
CA GLN A 133 -23.65 -26.41 -1.48
C GLN A 133 -24.74 -25.31 -1.56
N ALA A 134 -25.24 -24.80 -0.43
CA ALA A 134 -26.47 -23.99 -0.45
C ALA A 134 -26.27 -22.57 -1.00
N LEU A 135 -25.08 -21.96 -0.88
CA LEU A 135 -24.84 -20.58 -1.27
C LEU A 135 -23.44 -20.43 -1.88
N SER A 136 -23.36 -20.10 -3.17
CA SER A 136 -22.11 -19.94 -3.89
C SER A 136 -22.09 -18.59 -4.59
N PHE A 137 -21.22 -17.69 -4.15
CA PHE A 137 -20.78 -16.55 -4.95
C PHE A 137 -19.78 -17.05 -5.98
N SER A 138 -20.30 -17.59 -7.09
CA SER A 138 -19.48 -18.07 -8.20
C SER A 138 -18.88 -16.94 -9.04
N SER A 139 -19.37 -15.70 -8.88
CA SER A 139 -18.91 -14.58 -9.67
C SER A 139 -17.99 -13.63 -8.92
N LEU A 140 -17.91 -13.61 -7.58
CA LEU A 140 -17.19 -12.55 -6.86
C LEU A 140 -15.68 -12.75 -6.93
N LYS A 141 -14.96 -11.74 -7.43
CA LYS A 141 -13.50 -11.72 -7.54
C LYS A 141 -12.83 -10.73 -6.60
N MET A 142 -13.48 -9.60 -6.32
CA MET A 142 -12.94 -8.57 -5.43
C MET A 142 -13.93 -8.24 -4.33
N LEU A 143 -13.46 -8.30 -3.08
CA LEU A 143 -14.21 -7.90 -1.90
C LEU A 143 -13.46 -6.77 -1.20
N ARG A 144 -14.03 -5.57 -1.22
CA ARG A 144 -13.52 -4.41 -0.50
C ARG A 144 -14.45 -4.07 0.64
N VAL A 145 -13.92 -4.01 1.84
CA VAL A 145 -14.70 -3.82 3.06
C VAL A 145 -14.09 -2.71 3.89
N ARG A 146 -14.90 -1.70 4.21
CA ARG A 146 -14.50 -0.55 5.01
C ARG A 146 -15.22 -0.52 6.35
N SER A 147 -14.46 -0.24 7.41
CA SER A 147 -14.95 -0.02 8.77
C SER A 147 -15.72 -1.18 9.40
N VAL A 148 -15.26 -2.42 9.12
CA VAL A 148 -15.82 -3.62 9.77
C VAL A 148 -15.77 -3.49 11.28
N ASN A 149 -16.90 -3.78 11.92
CA ASN A 149 -17.04 -3.81 13.38
C ASN A 149 -17.31 -5.24 13.88
N TYR A 150 -17.35 -5.41 15.21
CA TYR A 150 -17.60 -6.70 15.86
C TYR A 150 -18.83 -7.45 15.32
N HIS A 151 -19.89 -6.74 14.97
CA HIS A 151 -21.14 -7.35 14.48
C HIS A 151 -21.08 -7.68 12.98
N GLY A 152 -20.21 -7.04 12.20
CA GLY A 152 -20.02 -7.32 10.78
C GLY A 152 -19.14 -8.54 10.49
N LYS A 153 -18.40 -9.04 11.49
CA LYS A 153 -17.40 -10.12 11.31
C LYS A 153 -17.99 -11.39 10.69
N ASP A 154 -19.21 -11.76 11.07
CA ASP A 154 -19.84 -13.03 10.66
C ASP A 154 -20.32 -12.93 9.22
N LEU A 155 -20.83 -11.76 8.81
CA LEU A 155 -21.16 -11.47 7.41
C LEU A 155 -19.91 -11.56 6.52
N ILE A 156 -18.81 -10.93 6.91
CA ILE A 156 -17.57 -10.99 6.12
C ILE A 156 -17.01 -12.41 6.05
N SER A 157 -17.05 -13.14 7.16
CA SER A 157 -16.63 -14.54 7.21
C SER A 157 -17.50 -15.40 6.29
N ALA A 158 -18.82 -15.19 6.29
CA ALA A 158 -19.76 -15.92 5.45
C ALA A 158 -19.61 -15.56 3.97
N LEU A 159 -19.39 -14.29 3.62
CA LEU A 159 -19.11 -13.84 2.26
C LEU A 159 -17.81 -14.44 1.72
N PHE A 160 -16.75 -14.42 2.51
CA PHE A 160 -15.46 -15.03 2.13
C PHE A 160 -15.62 -16.54 1.92
N SER A 161 -16.29 -17.22 2.85
CA SER A 161 -16.53 -18.67 2.76
C SER A 161 -17.32 -19.01 1.49
N SER A 162 -18.35 -18.21 1.18
CA SER A 162 -19.25 -18.44 0.05
C SER A 162 -18.63 -18.05 -1.31
N SER A 163 -17.48 -17.37 -1.32
CA SER A 163 -16.81 -16.90 -2.54
C SER A 163 -15.74 -17.88 -3.01
N LYS A 164 -16.00 -18.57 -4.11
CA LYS A 164 -15.09 -19.61 -4.64
C LYS A 164 -13.93 -19.07 -5.46
N PHE A 165 -14.05 -17.85 -5.99
CA PHE A 165 -13.08 -17.28 -6.93
C PHE A 165 -12.59 -15.91 -6.46
N LEU A 166 -12.58 -15.66 -5.14
CA LEU A 166 -12.12 -14.40 -4.61
C LEU A 166 -10.60 -14.26 -4.84
N GLU A 167 -10.24 -13.36 -5.75
CA GLU A 167 -8.87 -13.06 -6.15
C GLU A 167 -8.27 -11.91 -5.31
N SER A 168 -9.10 -10.97 -4.84
CA SER A 168 -8.66 -9.79 -4.10
C SER A 168 -9.51 -9.51 -2.87
N LEU A 169 -8.87 -9.33 -1.70
CA LEU A 169 -9.51 -8.91 -0.45
C LEU A 169 -8.86 -7.62 0.05
N GLU A 170 -9.67 -6.59 0.30
CA GLU A 170 -9.23 -5.31 0.85
C GLU A 170 -10.05 -4.99 2.11
N LEU A 171 -9.37 -4.80 3.24
CA LEU A 171 -9.96 -4.36 4.50
C LEU A 171 -9.39 -2.99 4.87
N GLU A 172 -10.26 -2.02 5.09
CA GLU A 172 -9.86 -0.64 5.36
C GLU A 172 -10.51 -0.08 6.61
N ASN A 173 -9.78 0.68 7.41
CA ASN A 173 -10.33 1.46 8.54
C ASN A 173 -11.12 0.59 9.55
N CYS A 174 -10.71 -0.66 9.78
CA CYS A 174 -11.40 -1.62 10.64
C CYS A 174 -10.94 -1.48 12.10
N SER A 175 -11.63 -0.63 12.87
CA SER A 175 -11.39 -0.44 14.32
C SER A 175 -11.86 -1.65 15.12
N GLY A 176 -11.05 -2.10 16.08
CA GLY A 176 -11.27 -3.28 16.93
C GLY A 176 -10.80 -4.60 16.31
N LEU A 177 -10.32 -4.62 15.06
CA LEU A 177 -9.81 -5.84 14.43
C LEU A 177 -8.41 -6.18 14.94
N GLN A 178 -8.33 -7.14 15.87
CA GLN A 178 -7.06 -7.53 16.50
C GLN A 178 -6.31 -8.64 15.78
N SER A 179 -7.03 -9.53 15.09
CA SER A 179 -6.38 -10.65 14.42
C SER A 179 -7.10 -11.04 13.14
N LEU A 180 -6.32 -11.28 12.10
CA LEU A 180 -6.78 -11.82 10.82
C LEU A 180 -6.12 -13.19 10.59
N ASP A 181 -6.94 -14.21 10.37
CA ASP A 181 -6.50 -15.56 10.03
C ASP A 181 -7.16 -16.01 8.73
N ILE A 182 -6.37 -16.09 7.65
CA ILE A 182 -6.81 -16.56 6.33
C ILE A 182 -6.28 -17.98 6.14
N GLY A 183 -7.18 -18.97 6.16
CA GLY A 183 -6.82 -20.38 5.99
C GLY A 183 -6.92 -20.86 4.54
N ALA A 184 -5.92 -21.62 4.10
CA ALA A 184 -5.89 -22.47 2.89
C ALA A 184 -6.74 -22.00 1.69
N ASN A 185 -6.51 -20.78 1.21
CA ASN A 185 -7.19 -20.25 0.02
C ASN A 185 -6.26 -20.28 -1.20
N ASP A 186 -6.63 -21.06 -2.21
CA ASP A 186 -5.84 -21.20 -3.45
C ASP A 186 -6.20 -20.16 -4.54
N HIS A 187 -7.20 -19.30 -4.34
CA HIS A 187 -7.63 -18.31 -5.33
C HIS A 187 -7.18 -16.89 -5.01
N LEU A 188 -6.93 -16.58 -3.74
CA LEU A 188 -6.56 -15.25 -3.30
C LEU A 188 -5.16 -14.87 -3.81
N GLN A 189 -5.10 -13.79 -4.60
CA GLN A 189 -3.90 -13.26 -5.24
C GLN A 189 -3.45 -11.92 -4.62
N CYS A 190 -4.39 -11.11 -4.14
CA CYS A 190 -4.10 -9.80 -3.53
C CYS A 190 -4.78 -9.67 -2.17
N LEU A 191 -4.02 -9.25 -1.16
CA LEU A 191 -4.54 -8.90 0.16
C LEU A 191 -4.07 -7.48 0.52
N LYS A 192 -5.02 -6.62 0.85
CA LYS A 192 -4.76 -5.26 1.31
C LYS A 192 -5.39 -5.02 2.68
N LEU A 193 -4.61 -4.53 3.62
CA LEU A 193 -5.04 -4.17 4.96
C LEU A 193 -4.57 -2.75 5.24
N LEU A 194 -5.50 -1.79 5.26
CA LEU A 194 -5.18 -0.37 5.36
C LEU A 194 -5.82 0.23 6.62
N ASP A 195 -5.04 0.94 7.41
CA ASP A 195 -5.50 1.71 8.57
C ASP A 195 -6.34 0.86 9.56
N CYS A 196 -5.83 -0.32 9.93
CA CYS A 196 -6.41 -1.15 10.99
C CYS A 196 -5.62 -0.93 12.29
N PRO A 197 -6.00 0.02 13.17
CA PRO A 197 -5.14 0.48 14.26
C PRO A 197 -4.91 -0.56 15.37
N ASP A 198 -5.87 -1.46 15.58
CA ASP A 198 -5.84 -2.42 16.69
C ASP A 198 -5.22 -3.78 16.30
N MET A 199 -4.63 -3.88 15.10
CA MET A 199 -4.12 -5.14 14.55
C MET A 199 -2.91 -5.65 15.34
N VAL A 200 -2.98 -6.89 15.83
CA VAL A 200 -1.90 -7.53 16.61
C VAL A 200 -1.30 -8.72 15.87
N ASN A 201 -2.12 -9.51 15.16
CA ASN A 201 -1.64 -10.74 14.52
C ASN A 201 -2.28 -10.99 13.14
N ILE A 202 -1.45 -11.28 12.16
CA ILE A 202 -1.83 -11.63 10.79
C ILE A 202 -1.25 -13.01 10.46
N SER A 203 -2.13 -13.99 10.26
CA SER A 203 -1.77 -15.33 9.78
C SER A 203 -2.40 -15.56 8.42
N ILE A 204 -1.58 -15.76 7.39
CA ILE A 204 -2.04 -15.95 6.02
C ILE A 204 -1.54 -17.29 5.50
N SER A 205 -2.45 -18.11 5.04
CA SER A 205 -2.17 -19.35 4.31
C SER A 205 -2.87 -19.32 2.95
N ALA A 206 -2.17 -18.83 1.94
CA ALA A 206 -2.68 -18.69 0.59
C ALA A 206 -1.56 -18.98 -0.43
N ARG A 207 -1.73 -20.04 -1.24
CA ARG A 207 -0.67 -20.53 -2.13
C ARG A 207 -0.35 -19.56 -3.26
N ASN A 208 -1.39 -19.01 -3.86
CA ASN A 208 -1.31 -18.18 -5.06
C ASN A 208 -1.28 -16.67 -4.73
N LEU A 209 -0.99 -16.30 -3.47
CA LEU A 209 -0.89 -14.90 -3.06
C LEU A 209 0.32 -14.25 -3.73
N ARG A 210 0.06 -13.24 -4.56
CA ARG A 210 1.08 -12.50 -5.34
C ARG A 210 1.42 -11.16 -4.71
N SER A 211 0.46 -10.51 -4.06
CA SER A 211 0.63 -9.16 -3.53
C SER A 211 0.03 -9.05 -2.13
N PHE A 212 0.83 -8.56 -1.18
CA PHE A 212 0.44 -8.32 0.20
C PHE A 212 0.77 -6.88 0.60
N LEU A 213 -0.26 -6.06 0.86
CA LEU A 213 -0.13 -4.67 1.24
C LEU A 213 -0.68 -4.48 2.66
N TYR A 214 0.16 -3.99 3.54
CA TYR A 214 -0.20 -3.66 4.91
C TYR A 214 0.18 -2.21 5.22
N GLN A 215 -0.78 -1.44 5.74
CA GLN A 215 -0.58 -0.11 6.27
C GLN A 215 -1.13 -0.03 7.70
N GLY A 216 -0.29 0.29 8.67
CA GLY A 216 -0.69 0.37 10.08
C GLY A 216 0.46 0.19 11.06
N VAL A 217 0.13 -0.25 12.28
CA VAL A 217 1.10 -0.54 13.34
C VAL A 217 1.66 -1.95 13.12
N LEU A 218 2.96 -2.17 13.23
CA LEU A 218 3.56 -3.49 12.98
C LEU A 218 2.92 -4.59 13.85
N PRO A 219 2.20 -5.57 13.24
CA PRO A 219 1.68 -6.73 13.94
C PRO A 219 2.68 -7.91 13.84
N GLN A 220 2.40 -9.00 14.55
CA GLN A 220 3.04 -10.28 14.27
C GLN A 220 2.50 -10.81 12.92
N ILE A 221 3.37 -11.05 11.94
CA ILE A 221 2.99 -11.50 10.60
C ILE A 221 3.54 -12.90 10.32
N GLN A 222 2.66 -13.84 10.03
CA GLN A 222 2.99 -15.21 9.64
C GLN A 222 2.46 -15.50 8.23
N LEU A 223 3.38 -15.64 7.27
CA LEU A 223 3.07 -16.03 5.89
C LEU A 223 3.38 -17.52 5.70
N LYS A 224 2.33 -18.36 5.68
CA LYS A 224 2.42 -19.82 5.53
C LYS A 224 2.11 -20.19 4.08
N ASN A 225 2.99 -20.92 3.41
CA ASN A 225 2.76 -21.45 2.05
C ASN A 225 2.53 -20.36 0.98
N ALA A 226 3.02 -19.13 1.16
CA ALA A 226 2.92 -18.05 0.16
C ALA A 226 4.08 -18.09 -0.84
N LEU A 227 4.11 -19.13 -1.69
CA LEU A 227 5.25 -19.41 -2.56
C LEU A 227 5.36 -18.48 -3.78
N ASP A 228 4.23 -17.92 -4.23
CA ASP A 228 4.13 -17.06 -5.42
C ASP A 228 4.16 -15.56 -5.09
N LEU A 229 4.55 -15.19 -3.87
CA LEU A 229 4.55 -13.80 -3.42
C LEU A 229 5.58 -12.97 -4.21
N VAL A 230 5.10 -11.93 -4.88
CA VAL A 230 5.90 -11.05 -5.75
C VAL A 230 6.11 -9.69 -5.12
N GLU A 231 5.07 -9.14 -4.52
CA GLU A 231 5.04 -7.78 -3.99
C GLU A 231 4.62 -7.77 -2.53
N VAL A 232 5.41 -7.06 -1.72
CA VAL A 232 5.09 -6.80 -0.32
C VAL A 232 5.26 -5.32 -0.02
N MET A 233 4.22 -4.72 0.56
CA MET A 233 4.26 -3.36 1.08
C MET A 233 3.98 -3.39 2.58
N LEU A 234 4.95 -2.92 3.36
CA LEU A 234 4.86 -2.73 4.80
C LEU A 234 4.99 -1.24 5.08
N ASP A 235 3.86 -0.55 5.03
CA ASP A 235 3.75 0.84 5.39
C ASP A 235 3.43 0.96 6.88
N LEU A 236 4.49 1.08 7.68
CA LEU A 236 4.43 1.04 9.13
C LEU A 236 4.62 2.42 9.76
N ARG A 237 4.15 3.46 9.06
CA ARG A 237 4.23 4.86 9.51
C ARG A 237 3.37 5.16 10.75
N ASN A 238 2.61 4.19 11.25
CA ASN A 238 1.85 4.28 12.49
C ASN A 238 2.61 3.69 13.70
N GLY A 239 3.78 3.08 13.51
CA GLY A 239 4.66 2.59 14.59
C GLY A 239 4.61 1.08 14.81
N PHE A 240 4.92 0.64 16.02
CA PHE A 240 4.93 -0.77 16.44
C PHE A 240 4.09 -0.96 17.71
N CYS A 241 3.52 -2.16 17.88
CA CYS A 241 2.85 -2.53 19.12
C CYS A 241 3.88 -2.71 20.24
N SER A 242 3.55 -2.30 21.47
CA SER A 242 4.44 -2.32 22.65
C SER A 242 4.83 -3.72 23.16
N SER A 243 4.61 -4.78 22.39
CA SER A 243 5.06 -6.14 22.71
C SER A 243 6.50 -6.34 22.26
N GLU A 244 7.33 -6.91 23.14
CA GLU A 244 8.70 -7.30 22.84
C GLU A 244 8.69 -8.27 21.63
N PHE A 245 9.36 -7.90 20.54
CA PHE A 245 9.50 -8.77 19.37
C PHE A 245 10.55 -9.84 19.65
N ASP A 246 10.17 -11.11 19.46
CA ASP A 246 11.11 -12.23 19.53
C ASP A 246 11.93 -12.29 18.23
N CYS A 247 13.22 -12.58 18.34
CA CYS A 247 14.14 -12.75 17.21
C CYS A 247 13.69 -13.89 16.27
N GLU A 248 13.04 -14.93 16.80
CA GLU A 248 12.52 -16.05 16.00
C GLU A 248 11.42 -15.61 15.02
N ASP A 249 10.52 -14.71 15.45
CA ASP A 249 9.46 -14.18 14.60
C ASP A 249 10.04 -13.43 13.39
N VAL A 250 11.14 -12.70 13.59
CA VAL A 250 11.84 -11.93 12.55
C VAL A 250 12.39 -12.83 11.46
N ILE A 251 13.08 -13.89 11.87
CA ILE A 251 13.70 -14.84 10.94
C ILE A 251 12.62 -15.54 10.13
N SER A 252 11.52 -15.94 10.77
CA SER A 252 10.39 -16.57 10.10
C SER A 252 9.77 -15.65 9.05
N PHE A 253 9.60 -14.37 9.39
CA PHE A 253 9.06 -13.36 8.51
C PHE A 253 9.99 -13.08 7.34
N LEU A 254 11.28 -12.85 7.58
CA LEU A 254 12.27 -12.61 6.53
C LEU A 254 12.39 -13.78 5.55
N THR A 255 12.41 -15.01 6.07
CA THR A 255 12.49 -16.21 5.25
C THR A 255 11.32 -16.28 4.26
N SER A 256 10.12 -15.85 4.67
CA SER A 256 8.96 -15.79 3.79
C SER A 256 9.06 -14.73 2.67
N LEU A 257 9.93 -13.73 2.82
CA LEU A 257 10.12 -12.63 1.87
C LEU A 257 11.28 -12.85 0.89
N LYS A 258 12.03 -13.96 0.99
CA LYS A 258 13.29 -14.17 0.25
C LYS A 258 13.17 -14.05 -1.28
N GLU A 259 12.04 -14.48 -1.83
CA GLU A 259 11.82 -14.66 -3.27
C GLU A 259 11.03 -13.52 -3.93
N ILE A 260 10.66 -12.48 -3.17
CA ILE A 260 9.86 -11.36 -3.69
C ILE A 260 10.66 -10.52 -4.70
N LYS A 261 9.94 -9.79 -5.55
CA LYS A 261 10.51 -8.87 -6.55
C LYS A 261 10.36 -7.41 -6.18
N ILE A 262 9.31 -7.06 -5.45
CA ILE A 262 8.99 -5.67 -5.08
C ILE A 262 8.80 -5.62 -3.57
N LEU A 263 9.58 -4.78 -2.90
CA LEU A 263 9.48 -4.54 -1.47
C LEU A 263 9.30 -3.05 -1.24
N THR A 264 8.24 -2.69 -0.53
CA THR A 264 8.06 -1.36 0.03
C THR A 264 8.11 -1.48 1.56
N ILE A 265 8.99 -0.72 2.21
CA ILE A 265 9.28 -0.85 3.63
C ILE A 265 9.48 0.50 4.30
N SER A 266 8.94 0.67 5.50
CA SER A 266 9.25 1.80 6.37
C SER A 266 10.70 1.76 6.87
N SER A 267 11.31 2.94 6.97
CA SER A 267 12.70 3.10 7.35
C SER A 267 13.11 2.48 8.69
N TRP A 268 12.30 2.67 9.72
CA TRP A 268 12.59 2.18 11.07
C TRP A 268 12.58 0.65 11.11
N LEU A 269 11.74 0.00 10.29
CA LEU A 269 11.76 -1.46 10.15
C LEU A 269 13.03 -1.90 9.42
N LEU A 270 13.46 -1.17 8.39
CA LEU A 270 14.74 -1.47 7.72
C LEU A 270 15.92 -1.32 8.68
N GLU A 271 15.97 -0.23 9.45
CA GLU A 271 16.97 0.00 10.52
C GLU A 271 16.97 -1.16 11.51
N TRP A 272 15.79 -1.58 11.96
CA TRP A 272 15.60 -2.70 12.86
C TRP A 272 16.07 -4.05 12.28
N LEU A 273 15.83 -4.29 10.99
CA LEU A 273 16.34 -5.47 10.29
C LEU A 273 17.88 -5.45 10.19
N CYS A 274 18.49 -4.27 10.10
CA CYS A 274 19.95 -4.12 10.07
C CYS A 274 20.57 -4.39 11.44
N THR A 275 19.97 -3.89 12.51
CA THR A 275 20.45 -4.07 13.90
C THR A 275 20.26 -5.49 14.42
N GLY A 276 19.17 -6.16 14.05
CA GLY A 276 18.86 -7.54 14.44
C GLY A 276 19.78 -8.64 13.89
N GLY A 277 20.92 -8.29 13.25
CA GLY A 277 21.92 -9.26 12.82
C GLY A 277 21.64 -9.99 11.50
N VAL A 278 20.59 -9.61 10.77
CA VAL A 278 20.17 -10.21 9.48
C VAL A 278 21.22 -10.05 8.38
N ILE A 279 22.03 -8.99 8.44
CA ILE A 279 22.95 -8.60 7.37
C ILE A 279 24.39 -9.11 7.59
N PHE A 280 24.78 -9.42 8.84
CA PHE A 280 26.17 -9.72 9.19
C PHE A 280 26.52 -11.21 9.14
N SER A 281 25.99 -11.95 8.16
CA SER A 281 26.28 -13.37 7.96
C SER A 281 25.96 -14.29 9.16
N ARG A 282 25.18 -13.80 10.14
CA ARG A 282 24.58 -14.63 11.20
C ARG A 282 23.34 -15.37 10.70
N LEU A 283 22.69 -14.80 9.69
CA LEU A 283 21.64 -15.42 8.91
C LEU A 283 22.13 -15.40 7.45
N GLU A 284 22.24 -16.55 6.80
CA GLU A 284 22.57 -16.64 5.37
C GLU A 284 21.37 -16.16 4.53
N PHE A 285 21.03 -14.87 4.65
CA PHE A 285 19.84 -14.28 4.04
C PHE A 285 20.20 -13.26 2.97
N ARG A 286 19.61 -13.43 1.77
CA ARG A 286 19.73 -12.50 0.64
C ARG A 286 18.44 -12.47 -0.16
N PHE A 287 18.01 -11.28 -0.54
CA PHE A 287 16.92 -11.09 -1.48
C PHE A 287 17.39 -11.41 -2.89
N SER A 288 17.19 -12.66 -3.30
CA SER A 288 17.79 -13.20 -4.53
C SER A 288 17.08 -12.75 -5.80
N LYS A 289 15.83 -12.26 -5.68
CA LYS A 289 14.98 -11.85 -6.79
C LYS A 289 14.48 -10.41 -6.70
N LEU A 290 14.85 -9.67 -5.67
CA LEU A 290 14.36 -8.31 -5.45
C LEU A 290 14.86 -7.38 -6.56
N LYS A 291 13.92 -6.72 -7.22
CA LYS A 291 14.13 -5.82 -8.36
C LYS A 291 13.80 -4.38 -8.01
N GLU A 292 12.79 -4.17 -7.18
CA GLU A 292 12.36 -2.83 -6.75
C GLU A 292 12.31 -2.75 -5.23
N LEU A 293 12.99 -1.75 -4.67
CA LEU A 293 12.94 -1.42 -3.25
C LEU A 293 12.41 0.01 -3.10
N SER A 294 11.33 0.18 -2.35
CA SER A 294 10.79 1.47 -1.95
C SER A 294 10.97 1.68 -0.45
N TRP A 295 11.80 2.65 -0.09
CA TRP A 295 12.05 3.09 1.27
C TRP A 295 11.21 4.34 1.58
N MET A 296 10.58 4.38 2.76
CA MET A 296 9.65 5.47 3.13
C MET A 296 9.91 5.96 4.56
N ASP A 297 9.91 7.28 4.75
CA ASP A 297 10.12 7.94 6.04
C ASP A 297 9.64 9.41 6.05
N SER A 298 9.64 10.04 7.22
CA SER A 298 9.51 11.50 7.40
C SER A 298 10.80 12.27 7.21
N GLY A 299 11.96 11.62 7.37
CA GLY A 299 13.27 12.26 7.20
C GLY A 299 14.42 11.26 7.19
N MET A 300 15.60 11.69 6.73
CA MET A 300 16.80 10.86 6.66
C MET A 300 17.87 11.40 7.59
N ASN A 301 18.44 10.52 8.42
CA ASN A 301 19.58 10.81 9.28
C ASN A 301 20.70 9.80 9.00
N LYS A 302 21.86 10.00 9.64
CA LYS A 302 23.03 9.11 9.52
C LYS A 302 22.67 7.63 9.71
N ILE A 303 21.95 7.29 10.77
CA ILE A 303 21.61 5.91 11.12
C ILE A 303 20.76 5.24 10.03
N LYS A 304 19.73 5.95 9.57
CA LYS A 304 18.81 5.48 8.50
C LYS A 304 19.52 5.31 7.17
N ARG A 305 20.40 6.25 6.83
CA ARG A 305 21.25 6.21 5.64
C ARG A 305 22.18 5.00 5.67
N ASP A 306 22.91 4.82 6.76
CA ASP A 306 23.87 3.72 6.91
C ASP A 306 23.16 2.35 6.92
N SER A 307 21.97 2.29 7.54
CA SER A 307 21.11 1.10 7.50
C SER A 307 20.68 0.78 6.06
N LEU A 308 20.22 1.78 5.30
CA LEU A 308 19.86 1.58 3.89
C LEU A 308 21.06 1.11 3.06
N ALA A 309 22.23 1.72 3.24
CA ALA A 309 23.48 1.28 2.58
C ALA A 309 23.81 -0.19 2.89
N CYS A 310 23.71 -0.59 4.16
CA CYS A 310 23.91 -1.98 4.57
C CYS A 310 22.88 -2.92 3.93
N PHE A 311 21.61 -2.51 3.89
CA PHE A 311 20.52 -3.32 3.33
C PHE A 311 20.68 -3.54 1.81
N LEU A 312 21.30 -2.60 1.09
CA LEU A 312 21.57 -2.79 -0.34
C LEU A 312 22.55 -3.97 -0.60
N ASN A 313 23.42 -4.31 0.37
CA ASN A 313 24.33 -5.45 0.25
C ASN A 313 23.61 -6.81 0.17
N ILE A 314 22.41 -6.92 0.74
CA ILE A 314 21.60 -8.15 0.68
C ILE A 314 20.65 -8.18 -0.53
N CYS A 315 20.73 -7.20 -1.42
CA CYS A 315 19.86 -7.03 -2.59
C CYS A 315 20.65 -7.04 -3.92
N PRO A 316 21.35 -8.14 -4.28
CA PRO A 316 22.29 -8.17 -5.40
C PRO A 316 21.66 -7.93 -6.78
N THR A 317 20.36 -8.19 -6.93
CA THR A 317 19.64 -8.08 -8.20
C THR A 317 18.83 -6.80 -8.37
N LEU A 318 18.96 -5.85 -7.43
CA LEU A 318 18.14 -4.65 -7.37
C LEU A 318 18.34 -3.78 -8.62
N GLU A 319 17.23 -3.39 -9.26
CA GLU A 319 17.23 -2.59 -10.49
C GLU A 319 16.70 -1.16 -10.27
N LYS A 320 15.78 -1.00 -9.32
CA LYS A 320 15.14 0.27 -9.00
C LYS A 320 15.13 0.52 -7.49
N LEU A 321 15.56 1.69 -7.07
CA LEU A 321 15.48 2.16 -5.70
C LEU A 321 14.60 3.43 -5.65
N LEU A 322 13.57 3.42 -4.83
CA LEU A 322 12.67 4.55 -4.60
C LEU A 322 12.80 5.00 -3.15
N ILE A 323 13.17 6.25 -2.92
CA ILE A 323 13.30 6.86 -1.59
C ILE A 323 12.20 7.91 -1.49
N LYS A 324 11.25 7.73 -0.58
CA LYS A 324 10.17 8.68 -0.33
C LYS A 324 10.35 9.32 1.04
N ILE A 325 10.63 10.61 1.06
CA ILE A 325 10.60 11.44 2.26
C ILE A 325 9.32 12.26 2.25
N ASP A 326 8.49 12.06 3.26
CA ASP A 326 7.23 12.78 3.43
C ASP A 326 7.22 13.45 4.82
N PRO A 327 7.58 14.74 4.91
CA PRO A 327 7.83 15.45 6.16
C PRO A 327 6.57 15.66 7.01
N ASP A 328 5.39 15.45 6.44
CA ASP A 328 4.11 15.59 7.16
C ASP A 328 3.83 14.38 8.06
N LEU A 329 4.68 13.35 7.98
CA LEU A 329 4.60 12.15 8.80
C LEU A 329 5.34 12.28 10.12
N ASN A 330 4.89 11.53 11.12
CA ASN A 330 5.60 11.41 12.37
C ASN A 330 6.91 10.63 12.19
N SER A 331 8.02 11.16 12.72
CA SER A 331 9.26 10.40 12.86
C SER A 331 9.10 9.35 13.95
N ILE A 332 9.15 8.08 13.57
CA ILE A 332 9.13 6.95 14.50
C ILE A 332 10.58 6.53 14.78
N PRO A 333 11.06 6.59 16.03
CA PRO A 333 12.35 6.03 16.38
C PRO A 333 12.31 4.50 16.31
N CYS A 334 13.41 3.87 15.89
CA CYS A 334 13.57 2.42 15.99
C CYS A 334 13.47 2.00 17.47
N PRO A 335 12.70 0.94 17.81
CA PRO A 335 12.61 0.45 19.18
C PRO A 335 13.98 0.02 19.74
N PHE A 336 14.20 0.28 21.03
CA PHE A 336 15.39 -0.16 21.76
C PHE A 336 15.34 -1.66 22.04
N PHE A 337 16.41 -2.38 21.73
CA PHE A 337 16.56 -3.79 22.08
C PHE A 337 17.18 -3.93 23.48
N HIS A 338 16.53 -4.70 24.35
CA HIS A 338 17.06 -5.06 25.67
C HIS A 338 18.02 -6.26 25.60
N GLN A 339 18.09 -6.93 24.44
CA GLN A 339 19.04 -8.01 24.19
C GLN A 339 20.24 -7.46 23.42
N TYR A 340 21.41 -7.57 24.03
CA TYR A 340 22.72 -7.13 23.53
C TYR A 340 23.09 -7.86 22.22
N TRP A 341 22.48 -7.52 21.10
CA TRP A 341 23.09 -7.69 19.79
C TRP A 341 24.15 -6.61 19.71
N HIS A 342 25.37 -6.93 20.16
CA HIS A 342 26.52 -6.04 20.13
C HIS A 342 26.52 -5.19 18.84
N GLU A 343 26.48 -3.87 19.00
CA GLU A 343 26.55 -2.88 17.92
C GLU A 343 28.01 -2.42 17.69
N PRO A 344 28.74 -2.97 16.70
CA PRO A 344 29.91 -2.28 16.16
C PRO A 344 29.62 -1.36 14.96
N HIS A 345 28.51 -1.57 14.23
CA HIS A 345 28.40 -1.09 12.84
C HIS A 345 27.45 0.09 12.62
N LEU A 346 26.47 0.35 13.50
CA LEU A 346 25.75 1.64 13.47
C LEU A 346 26.64 2.82 13.90
N TRP A 347 27.84 2.54 14.43
CA TRP A 347 28.85 3.53 14.83
C TRP A 347 30.06 3.54 13.88
N MET A 348 29.91 2.99 12.67
CA MET A 348 30.95 3.12 11.64
C MET A 348 31.03 4.58 11.15
N ASP A 349 32.24 5.01 10.79
CA ASP A 349 32.42 6.26 10.06
C ASP A 349 31.94 6.10 8.60
N ASP A 350 31.73 7.22 7.92
CA ASP A 350 31.25 7.25 6.53
C ASP A 350 32.15 6.43 5.58
N VAL A 351 33.46 6.43 5.85
CA VAL A 351 34.48 5.72 5.08
C VAL A 351 34.28 4.20 5.18
N THR A 352 33.97 3.71 6.38
CA THR A 352 33.77 2.30 6.64
C THR A 352 32.47 1.79 6.02
N VAL A 353 31.39 2.59 6.07
CA VAL A 353 30.12 2.28 5.38
C VAL A 353 30.33 2.26 3.86
N LYS A 354 31.00 3.28 3.31
CA LYS A 354 31.35 3.35 1.88
C LYS A 354 32.18 2.16 1.44
N SER A 355 33.20 1.75 2.19
CA SER A 355 34.05 0.60 1.83
C SER A 355 33.32 -0.75 1.89
N ASN A 356 32.46 -0.95 2.89
CA ASN A 356 31.68 -2.19 3.05
C ASN A 356 30.48 -2.31 2.10
N THR A 357 30.05 -1.21 1.48
CA THR A 357 28.97 -1.24 0.50
C THR A 357 29.46 -1.91 -0.78
N SER A 358 28.77 -2.99 -1.16
CA SER A 358 29.01 -3.81 -2.34
C SER A 358 28.71 -3.03 -3.62
N GLN A 359 29.28 -3.48 -4.73
CA GLN A 359 28.96 -2.91 -6.05
C GLN A 359 27.51 -3.19 -6.39
N LEU A 360 26.77 -2.14 -6.75
CA LEU A 360 25.35 -2.20 -7.12
C LEU A 360 25.24 -2.43 -8.62
N GLU A 361 25.64 -3.64 -9.06
CA GLU A 361 25.85 -3.97 -10.47
C GLU A 361 24.58 -3.86 -11.32
N HIS A 362 23.40 -4.09 -10.74
CA HIS A 362 22.13 -4.12 -11.45
C HIS A 362 21.30 -2.84 -11.30
N LEU A 363 21.70 -1.92 -10.42
CA LEU A 363 20.91 -0.73 -10.11
C LEU A 363 20.95 0.25 -11.30
N LYS A 364 19.77 0.51 -11.87
CA LYS A 364 19.59 1.34 -13.08
C LYS A 364 18.90 2.66 -12.78
N ILE A 365 17.90 2.65 -11.90
CA ILE A 365 17.04 3.80 -11.65
C ILE A 365 17.00 4.05 -10.15
N VAL A 366 17.27 5.29 -9.77
CA VAL A 366 17.01 5.79 -8.41
C VAL A 366 16.00 6.91 -8.52
N GLU A 367 14.98 6.89 -7.67
CA GLU A 367 13.98 7.94 -7.57
C GLU A 367 13.94 8.45 -6.13
N PHE A 368 14.22 9.73 -5.94
CA PHE A 368 14.28 10.37 -4.63
C PHE A 368 13.19 11.44 -4.55
N ARG A 369 12.11 11.15 -3.83
CA ARG A 369 10.98 12.06 -3.62
C ARG A 369 11.08 12.74 -2.25
N GLY A 370 10.74 14.03 -2.20
CA GLY A 370 10.80 14.84 -0.98
C GLY A 370 12.21 15.30 -0.60
N TYR A 371 13.10 15.40 -1.58
CA TYR A 371 14.50 15.74 -1.35
C TYR A 371 14.69 17.18 -0.86
N ARG A 372 15.41 17.34 0.25
CA ARG A 372 15.66 18.63 0.93
C ARG A 372 17.13 19.03 0.95
N SER A 373 18.00 18.23 0.35
CA SER A 373 19.44 18.52 0.27
C SER A 373 20.15 18.58 1.62
N GLU A 374 19.67 17.75 2.53
CA GLU A 374 20.31 17.49 3.82
C GLU A 374 21.60 16.68 3.61
N GLU A 375 22.54 16.80 4.54
CA GLU A 375 23.88 16.18 4.45
C GLU A 375 23.80 14.67 4.22
N ASP A 376 22.98 13.94 4.98
CA ASP A 376 22.84 12.49 4.84
C ASP A 376 22.19 12.06 3.52
N GLN A 377 21.28 12.88 2.97
CA GLN A 377 20.66 12.64 1.67
C GLN A 377 21.71 12.81 0.54
N LEU A 378 22.60 13.78 0.66
CA LEU A 378 23.72 14.02 -0.26
C LEU A 378 24.73 12.88 -0.20
N LEU A 379 25.13 12.45 1.00
CA LEU A 379 26.08 11.35 1.20
C LEU A 379 25.54 10.02 0.65
N LEU A 380 24.22 9.77 0.78
CA LEU A 380 23.59 8.62 0.14
C LEU A 380 23.67 8.69 -1.39
N MET A 381 23.38 9.85 -1.97
CA MET A 381 23.48 10.04 -3.43
C MET A 381 24.91 9.80 -3.93
N GLU A 382 25.92 10.30 -3.20
CA GLU A 382 27.34 10.07 -3.51
C GLU A 382 27.66 8.57 -3.50
N LEU A 383 27.29 7.87 -2.43
CA LEU A 383 27.47 6.42 -2.32
C LEU A 383 26.85 5.67 -3.51
N LEU A 384 25.61 6.03 -3.88
CA LEU A 384 24.90 5.39 -4.99
C LEU A 384 25.58 5.67 -6.34
N LEU A 385 26.04 6.90 -6.59
CA LEU A 385 26.74 7.26 -7.82
C LEU A 385 28.09 6.55 -7.98
N GLU A 386 28.79 6.35 -6.86
CA GLU A 386 30.07 5.65 -6.80
C GLU A 386 29.88 4.14 -7.01
N LYS A 387 28.93 3.52 -6.30
CA LYS A 387 28.75 2.05 -6.27
C LYS A 387 27.87 1.48 -7.37
N ALA A 388 27.00 2.29 -7.99
CA ALA A 388 26.13 1.85 -9.08
C ALA A 388 26.79 2.10 -10.45
N ASN A 389 27.30 1.02 -11.05
CA ASN A 389 28.00 1.10 -12.33
C ASN A 389 27.04 1.20 -13.52
N MET A 390 25.87 0.57 -13.44
CA MET A 390 24.84 0.53 -14.50
C MET A 390 23.75 1.60 -14.34
N LEU A 391 23.98 2.57 -13.46
CA LEU A 391 23.03 3.62 -13.16
C LEU A 391 22.75 4.47 -14.40
N LYS A 392 21.50 4.46 -14.84
CA LYS A 392 21.01 5.26 -15.96
C LYS A 392 20.62 6.65 -15.49
N SER A 393 19.84 6.72 -14.42
CA SER A 393 19.42 8.00 -13.85
C SER A 393 19.04 7.94 -12.38
N ILE A 394 19.20 9.09 -11.74
CA ILE A 394 18.66 9.45 -10.44
C ILE A 394 17.68 10.59 -10.67
N THR A 395 16.39 10.34 -10.51
CA THR A 395 15.36 11.38 -10.54
C THR A 395 15.17 11.90 -9.12
N VAL A 396 15.30 13.20 -8.92
CA VAL A 396 15.13 13.85 -7.63
C VAL A 396 13.93 14.80 -7.74
N THR A 397 12.98 14.66 -6.82
CA THR A 397 11.77 15.48 -6.75
C THR A 397 11.74 16.18 -5.40
N SER A 398 11.66 17.51 -5.41
CA SER A 398 11.50 18.29 -4.19
C SER A 398 10.10 18.11 -3.58
N PRO A 399 9.88 18.50 -2.31
CA PRO A 399 8.54 18.51 -1.71
C PRO A 399 7.53 19.39 -2.48
N GLU A 400 8.01 20.38 -3.22
CA GLU A 400 7.20 21.28 -4.06
C GLU A 400 6.92 20.71 -5.46
N ASN A 401 7.18 19.42 -5.69
CA ASN A 401 7.03 18.72 -6.97
C ASN A 401 7.91 19.27 -8.11
N HIS A 402 9.03 19.93 -7.77
CA HIS A 402 10.05 20.26 -8.77
C HIS A 402 10.97 19.06 -8.95
N SER A 403 10.98 18.46 -10.15
CA SER A 403 11.81 17.31 -10.48
C SER A 403 13.00 17.67 -11.37
N TRP A 404 14.13 17.02 -11.10
CA TRP A 404 15.31 17.04 -11.96
C TRP A 404 15.98 15.66 -12.00
N GLU A 405 16.64 15.38 -13.11
CA GLU A 405 17.31 14.09 -13.34
C GLU A 405 18.83 14.27 -13.34
N VAL A 406 19.53 13.33 -12.69
CA VAL A 406 20.99 13.19 -12.67
C VAL A 406 21.34 11.88 -13.38
N ALA A 407 21.96 11.95 -14.55
CA ALA A 407 22.38 10.78 -15.32
C ALA A 407 23.90 10.63 -15.36
N LYS A 408 24.40 9.38 -15.29
CA LYS A 408 25.83 9.05 -15.44
C LYS A 408 26.13 8.90 -16.93
N ILE A 409 26.86 9.84 -17.53
CA ILE A 409 27.18 9.77 -18.98
C ILE A 409 28.50 9.03 -19.21
N PRO A 410 28.53 8.01 -20.09
CA PRO A 410 29.77 7.35 -20.51
C PRO A 410 30.71 8.35 -21.22
N ARG A 411 32.02 8.35 -20.86
CA ARG A 411 33.06 9.26 -21.42
C ARG A 411 33.08 9.34 -22.97
N ARG A 412 32.59 8.33 -23.69
CA ARG A 412 32.52 8.31 -25.16
C ARG A 412 31.46 9.24 -25.78
N GLN A 413 30.38 9.57 -25.06
CA GLN A 413 29.30 10.45 -25.56
C GLN A 413 29.52 11.95 -25.22
N GLN A 414 30.63 12.26 -24.54
CA GLN A 414 30.95 13.57 -23.98
C GLN A 414 31.07 14.70 -25.03
N LYS A 415 31.49 14.39 -26.26
CA LYS A 415 31.74 15.42 -27.30
C LYS A 415 30.48 15.93 -28.01
N GLN A 416 29.33 15.27 -27.87
CA GLN A 416 28.09 15.68 -28.58
C GLN A 416 27.16 16.54 -27.70
N THR A 417 27.05 16.25 -26.39
CA THR A 417 26.10 16.93 -25.48
C THR A 417 26.55 18.30 -24.98
N LEU A 418 27.85 18.59 -24.94
CA LEU A 418 28.36 19.92 -24.56
C LEU A 418 28.02 21.01 -25.58
N SER A 419 27.62 20.64 -26.80
CA SER A 419 27.28 21.58 -27.88
C SER A 419 25.81 22.05 -27.88
N THR A 420 24.91 21.41 -27.13
CA THR A 420 23.45 21.65 -27.22
C THR A 420 22.80 22.24 -25.96
N SER A 421 23.52 22.44 -24.85
CA SER A 421 22.92 22.90 -23.57
C SER A 421 22.88 24.43 -23.35
N ASN A 422 23.01 25.22 -24.42
CA ASN A 422 22.70 26.65 -24.36
C ASN A 422 21.23 26.87 -24.73
N GLN A 423 20.32 26.78 -23.76
CA GLN A 423 19.22 27.74 -23.55
C GLN A 423 18.16 27.24 -22.54
N HIS A 424 17.97 28.08 -21.52
CA HIS A 424 16.70 28.43 -20.84
C HIS A 424 16.37 27.85 -19.44
N LYS A 425 16.06 28.83 -18.56
CA LYS A 425 15.61 28.83 -17.15
C LYS A 425 16.64 28.45 -16.07
N ARG A 426 17.41 29.47 -15.66
CA ARG A 426 18.19 29.51 -14.41
C ARG A 426 17.23 29.65 -13.21
N ASN A 427 17.00 28.56 -12.49
CA ASN A 427 16.48 28.62 -11.12
C ASN A 427 17.68 28.78 -10.16
N ALA A 428 17.59 29.68 -9.18
CA ALA A 428 18.70 29.97 -8.24
C ALA A 428 19.14 28.73 -7.43
N VAL A 429 18.18 27.85 -7.13
CA VAL A 429 18.39 26.51 -6.54
C VAL A 429 19.33 25.68 -7.42
N PHE A 430 19.11 25.66 -8.74
CA PHE A 430 19.92 24.89 -9.71
C PHE A 430 21.37 25.38 -9.80
N SER A 431 21.64 26.67 -9.60
CA SER A 431 23.02 27.20 -9.59
C SER A 431 23.81 26.79 -8.36
N LEU A 432 23.17 26.73 -7.18
CA LEU A 432 23.79 26.27 -5.93
C LEU A 432 24.10 24.77 -6.01
N PHE A 433 23.15 23.95 -6.49
CA PHE A 433 23.36 22.51 -6.69
C PHE A 433 24.43 22.21 -7.73
N LYS A 434 24.43 22.92 -8.86
CA LYS A 434 25.43 22.71 -9.90
C LYS A 434 26.85 23.06 -9.40
N ALA A 435 27.02 24.15 -8.66
CA ALA A 435 28.31 24.51 -8.08
C ALA A 435 28.76 23.50 -7.00
N PHE A 436 27.84 23.03 -6.18
CA PHE A 436 28.11 22.05 -5.11
C PHE A 436 28.49 20.67 -5.67
N PHE A 437 27.75 20.15 -6.66
CA PHE A 437 28.04 18.88 -7.31
C PHE A 437 29.34 18.93 -8.16
N ILE A 438 29.62 20.04 -8.85
CA ILE A 438 30.87 20.20 -9.63
C ILE A 438 32.10 20.25 -8.69
N GLY A 439 31.96 20.80 -7.48
CA GLY A 439 33.05 20.85 -6.49
C GLY A 439 33.39 19.49 -5.85
N PHE A 440 32.41 18.59 -5.72
CA PHE A 440 32.59 17.28 -5.07
C PHE A 440 32.87 16.12 -6.04
N PHE A 441 32.22 16.09 -7.21
CA PHE A 441 32.26 14.94 -8.12
C PHE A 441 33.31 15.08 -9.23
N GLY A 442 34.57 15.36 -8.88
CA GLY A 442 35.67 15.73 -9.79
C GLY A 442 35.87 14.90 -11.08
N GLU A 443 35.20 13.76 -11.27
CA GLU A 443 35.20 12.99 -12.53
C GLU A 443 33.85 12.38 -12.97
N THR A 444 32.75 12.60 -12.25
CA THR A 444 31.42 12.06 -12.62
C THR A 444 30.65 13.10 -13.45
N ASN A 445 30.55 12.85 -14.75
CA ASN A 445 29.81 13.71 -15.68
C ASN A 445 28.30 13.59 -15.45
N VAL A 446 27.79 14.44 -14.56
CA VAL A 446 26.35 14.58 -14.24
C VAL A 446 25.73 15.62 -15.18
N VAL A 447 24.69 15.23 -15.93
CA VAL A 447 23.85 16.17 -16.67
C VAL A 447 22.51 16.30 -15.95
N PHE A 448 22.08 17.56 -15.77
CA PHE A 448 20.83 17.92 -15.13
C PHE A 448 19.77 18.21 -16.20
N TYR A 449 18.68 17.44 -16.20
CA TYR A 449 17.49 17.77 -16.97
C TYR A 449 16.41 18.25 -16.01
N PRO A 450 15.94 19.51 -16.08
CA PRO A 450 14.67 19.86 -15.47
C PRO A 450 13.59 19.14 -16.29
N GLU A 451 12.78 18.29 -15.65
CA GLU A 451 11.56 17.84 -16.30
C GLU A 451 10.70 19.08 -16.57
N LYS A 452 10.14 19.17 -17.78
CA LYS A 452 9.09 20.15 -18.05
C LYS A 452 7.98 19.85 -17.06
N ALA A 453 7.86 20.67 -16.02
CA ALA A 453 6.65 20.76 -15.22
C ALA A 453 5.49 20.80 -16.22
N GLY A 454 4.68 19.74 -16.22
CA GLY A 454 3.40 19.77 -16.88
C GLY A 454 2.72 21.02 -16.35
N ILE A 455 2.41 21.95 -17.24
CA ILE A 455 1.65 23.14 -16.90
C ILE A 455 0.29 22.61 -16.45
N CYS A 456 0.16 22.38 -15.14
CA CYS A 456 -1.12 22.48 -14.47
C CYS A 456 -1.54 23.93 -14.72
N ASN A 457 -2.40 24.12 -15.71
CA ASN A 457 -3.21 25.32 -15.82
C ASN A 457 -4.05 25.40 -14.54
N LEU A 458 -3.48 26.02 -13.52
CA LEU A 458 -4.22 26.77 -12.50
C LEU A 458 -4.87 27.94 -13.23
N GLY A 459 -5.98 27.66 -13.91
CA GLY A 459 -6.93 28.67 -14.30
C GLY A 459 -7.71 29.08 -13.05
N PHE A 460 -7.17 30.06 -12.33
CA PHE A 460 -7.98 30.95 -11.51
C PHE A 460 -9.07 31.55 -12.40
N TRP A 461 -10.32 31.22 -12.13
CA TRP A 461 -11.47 32.07 -12.42
C TRP A 461 -12.43 31.98 -11.23
N TYR A 462 -12.87 33.16 -10.80
CA TYR A 462 -13.60 33.52 -9.59
C TYR A 462 -14.79 32.63 -9.22
#